data_AF-A0A2V8EDW1-F1
#
_entry.id   AF-A0A2V8EDW1-F1
#
_cell.length_a   1.000
_cell.length_b   1.000
_cell.length_c   1.000
_cell.angle_alpha   90.00
_cell.angle_beta   90.00
_cell.angle_gamma   90.00
#
_symmetry.space_group_name_H-M   'P 1'
#
loop_
_entity.id
_entity.type
_entity.pdbx_description
1 polymer ?
#
loop_
_entity_poly.entity_id
_entity_poly.type
_entity_poly.pdbx_seq_one_letter_code
_entity_poly.pdbx_strand_id
1 'polypeptide(L)'
;VRVATRRRQMGDIGVTAQRYSLVLYGNSQQLKLEPWEPEIQRTVTVPFTWKADAWYHLKLRVENSSDGKVRARGKAWPTGETEPTEWMIDKMDPMGNRQGAPGIFAFAPYGAFVDNLKLVANQ
;
A
#
# COMPACT_ATOMS: atom_id res chain seq x y z
N VAL A 1 6.81 -2.60 -7.37
CA VAL A 1 7.13 -1.15 -7.34
C VAL A 1 8.59 -0.93 -7.06
N ARG A 2 9.15 0.17 -7.57
CA ARG A 2 10.51 0.64 -7.29
C ARG A 2 10.52 2.17 -7.34
N VAL A 3 11.31 2.80 -6.49
CA VAL A 3 11.53 4.25 -6.51
C VAL A 3 13.02 4.55 -6.63
N ALA A 4 13.36 5.60 -7.38
CA ALA A 4 14.73 6.10 -7.42
C ALA A 4 15.00 7.00 -6.20
N THR A 5 16.28 7.20 -5.86
CA THR A 5 16.70 8.21 -4.89
C THR A 5 17.66 9.23 -5.48
N ARG A 6 17.52 10.48 -5.04
CA ARG A 6 18.47 11.56 -5.29
C ARG A 6 18.50 12.48 -4.09
N ARG A 7 19.68 13.01 -3.74
CA ARG A 7 19.85 13.94 -2.60
C ARG A 7 19.26 13.40 -1.27
N ARG A 8 19.37 12.09 -1.04
CA ARG A 8 18.81 11.38 0.15
C ARG A 8 17.28 11.50 0.30
N GLN A 9 16.59 11.84 -0.78
CA GLN A 9 15.14 11.83 -0.85
C GLN A 9 14.69 10.58 -1.60
N MET A 10 13.79 9.84 -0.99
CA MET A 10 13.14 8.66 -1.52
C MET A 10 11.64 8.94 -1.63
N GLY A 11 11.05 8.60 -2.78
CA GLY A 11 9.62 8.82 -3.03
C GLY A 11 8.72 7.81 -2.36
N ASP A 12 7.43 8.12 -2.36
CA ASP A 12 6.37 7.26 -1.83
C ASP A 12 5.62 6.62 -3.00
N ILE A 13 5.35 5.32 -2.93
CA ILE A 13 4.65 4.59 -3.99
C ILE A 13 3.75 3.51 -3.43
N GLY A 14 2.59 3.32 -4.05
CA GLY A 14 1.60 2.37 -3.57
C GLY A 14 0.58 1.95 -4.60
N VAL A 15 -0.32 1.08 -4.16
CA VAL A 15 -1.48 0.61 -4.92
C VAL A 15 -2.75 0.93 -4.17
N THR A 16 -3.81 1.23 -4.92
CA THR A 16 -5.12 1.55 -4.39
C THR A 16 -6.13 0.51 -4.86
N ALA A 17 -6.99 0.06 -3.96
CA ALA A 17 -8.17 -0.74 -4.25
C ALA A 17 -9.34 -0.26 -3.39
N GLN A 18 -10.51 -0.03 -3.97
CA GLN A 18 -11.71 0.39 -3.24
C GLN A 18 -11.49 1.65 -2.38
N ARG A 19 -10.72 2.62 -2.88
CA ARG A 19 -10.31 3.84 -2.14
C ARG A 19 -9.49 3.57 -0.88
N TYR A 20 -8.86 2.40 -0.74
CA TYR A 20 -7.80 2.18 0.25
C TYR A 20 -6.48 2.12 -0.47
N SER A 21 -5.48 2.81 0.04
CA SER A 21 -4.13 2.86 -0.51
C SER A 21 -3.18 2.14 0.43
N LEU A 22 -2.39 1.21 -0.11
CA LEU A 22 -1.23 0.62 0.56
C LEU A 22 0.02 1.26 -0.03
N VAL A 23 0.75 2.03 0.78
CA VAL A 23 1.83 2.90 0.30
C VAL A 23 3.11 2.64 1.09
N LEU A 24 4.21 2.45 0.37
CA LEU A 24 5.55 2.50 0.93
C LEU A 24 5.99 3.96 1.00
N TYR A 25 6.24 4.45 2.22
CA TYR A 25 6.77 5.78 2.45
C TYR A 25 8.29 5.72 2.56
N GLY A 26 8.96 6.40 1.62
CA GLY A 26 10.41 6.29 1.40
C GLY A 26 11.20 6.93 2.52
N ASN A 27 10.98 8.22 2.74
CA ASN A 27 11.76 8.98 3.72
C ASN A 27 11.43 8.58 5.17
N SER A 28 10.18 8.23 5.47
CA SER A 28 9.78 7.82 6.83
C SER A 28 9.98 6.33 7.11
N GLN A 29 10.32 5.51 6.10
CA GLN A 29 10.55 4.07 6.23
C GLN A 29 9.36 3.34 6.87
N GLN A 30 8.19 3.52 6.25
CA GLN A 30 6.90 3.05 6.77
C GLN A 30 6.07 2.39 5.67
N LEU A 31 5.25 1.42 6.07
CA LEU A 31 4.13 0.92 5.28
C LEU A 31 2.85 1.52 5.85
N LYS A 32 2.11 2.28 5.05
CA LYS A 32 0.83 2.87 5.44
C LYS A 32 -0.34 2.23 4.70
N LEU A 33 -1.45 2.08 5.42
CA LEU A 33 -2.74 1.68 4.86
C LEU A 33 -3.80 2.70 5.26
N GLU A 34 -4.37 3.39 4.27
CA GLU A 34 -5.20 4.58 4.48
C GLU A 34 -6.35 4.68 3.46
N PRO A 35 -7.49 5.31 3.82
CA PRO A 35 -8.57 5.60 2.88
C PRO A 35 -8.28 6.85 2.01
N TRP A 36 -7.60 7.85 2.55
CA TRP A 36 -7.08 9.02 1.82
C TRP A 36 -6.04 9.73 2.70
N GLU A 37 -5.03 10.37 2.10
CA GLU A 37 -3.79 10.81 2.80
C GLU A 37 -4.01 11.86 3.92
N PRO A 38 -4.96 12.82 3.80
CA PRO A 38 -5.26 13.73 4.91
C PRO A 38 -6.01 13.09 6.10
N GLU A 39 -6.49 11.85 5.99
CA GLU A 39 -7.13 11.16 7.10
C GLU A 39 -6.11 10.52 8.02
N ILE A 40 -6.16 10.88 9.30
CA ILE A 40 -5.25 10.32 10.31
C ILE A 40 -5.92 9.26 11.19
N GLN A 41 -7.23 9.31 11.43
CA GLN A 41 -7.88 8.42 12.40
C GLN A 41 -8.01 6.99 11.87
N ARG A 42 -8.21 6.86 10.56
CA ARG A 42 -8.44 5.60 9.86
C ARG A 42 -7.22 5.13 9.08
N THR A 43 -6.07 5.74 9.34
CA THR A 43 -4.78 5.36 8.76
C THR A 43 -4.02 4.56 9.79
N VAL A 44 -3.53 3.39 9.38
CA VAL A 44 -2.63 2.58 10.19
C VAL A 44 -1.27 2.54 9.51
N THR A 45 -0.22 2.47 10.33
CA THR A 45 1.16 2.47 9.86
C THR A 45 1.96 1.42 10.64
N VAL A 46 2.86 0.73 9.95
CA VAL A 46 3.88 -0.11 10.58
C VAL A 46 5.27 0.33 10.09
N PRO A 47 6.32 0.21 10.93
CA PRO A 47 7.70 0.38 10.47
C PRO A 47 7.99 -0.61 9.33
N PHE A 48 8.58 -0.13 8.25
CA PHE A 48 8.97 -0.98 7.14
C PHE A 48 10.21 -0.40 6.47
N THR A 49 11.37 -1.00 6.76
CA THR A 49 12.63 -0.58 6.16
C THR A 49 12.73 -1.11 4.73
N TRP A 50 12.94 -0.21 3.78
CA TRP A 50 13.03 -0.56 2.37
C TRP A 50 14.03 0.32 1.63
N LYS A 51 14.63 -0.26 0.59
CA LYS A 51 15.75 0.35 -0.14
C LYS A 51 15.26 1.02 -1.41
N ALA A 52 15.80 2.20 -1.69
CA ALA A 52 15.69 2.80 -3.02
C ALA A 52 16.36 1.90 -4.06
N ASP A 53 15.93 2.07 -5.31
CA ASP A 53 16.44 1.34 -6.46
C ASP A 53 16.28 -0.19 -6.42
N ALA A 54 15.58 -0.72 -5.41
CA ALA A 54 15.19 -2.12 -5.31
C ALA A 54 13.70 -2.32 -5.62
N TRP A 55 13.37 -3.49 -6.14
CA TRP A 55 11.99 -3.88 -6.45
C TRP A 55 11.32 -4.53 -5.25
N TYR A 56 10.08 -4.14 -5.02
CA TYR A 56 9.20 -4.68 -3.98
C TYR A 56 7.86 -5.10 -4.57
N HIS A 57 7.30 -6.19 -4.08
CA HIS A 57 5.91 -6.56 -4.27
C HIS A 57 5.04 -5.87 -3.22
N LEU A 58 3.85 -5.41 -3.63
CA LEU A 58 2.79 -4.96 -2.73
C LEU A 58 1.56 -5.83 -2.99
N LYS A 59 0.85 -6.17 -1.92
CA LYS A 59 -0.45 -6.82 -2.01
C LYS A 59 -1.42 -6.13 -1.07
N LEU A 60 -2.50 -5.63 -1.64
CA LEU A 60 -3.63 -5.03 -0.93
C LEU A 60 -4.86 -5.90 -1.17
N ARG A 61 -5.56 -6.28 -0.11
CA ARG A 61 -6.87 -6.94 -0.14
C ARG A 61 -7.86 -6.06 0.62
N VAL A 62 -9.01 -5.80 0.01
CA VAL A 62 -10.07 -4.99 0.62
C VAL A 62 -11.38 -5.73 0.49
N GLU A 63 -12.07 -5.96 1.61
CA GLU A 63 -13.26 -6.80 1.68
C GLU A 63 -14.39 -6.08 2.41
N ASN A 64 -15.57 -6.13 1.80
CA ASN A 64 -16.81 -5.66 2.42
C ASN A 64 -17.34 -6.73 3.39
N SER A 65 -17.67 -6.32 4.60
CA SER A 65 -18.40 -7.12 5.56
C SER A 65 -19.92 -6.91 5.39
N SER A 66 -20.72 -7.90 5.79
CA SER A 66 -22.18 -7.83 5.72
C SER A 66 -22.78 -6.75 6.64
N ASP A 67 -22.07 -6.37 7.69
CA ASP A 67 -22.45 -5.31 8.64
C ASP A 67 -22.07 -3.90 8.17
N GLY A 68 -21.65 -3.75 6.91
CA GLY A 68 -21.30 -2.46 6.31
C GLY A 68 -19.87 -1.98 6.59
N LYS A 69 -19.10 -2.72 7.39
CA LYS A 69 -17.68 -2.44 7.62
C LYS A 69 -16.82 -2.91 6.44
N VAL A 70 -15.58 -2.44 6.39
CA VAL A 70 -14.61 -2.86 5.38
C VAL A 70 -13.29 -3.25 6.04
N ARG A 71 -12.78 -4.44 5.74
CA ARG A 71 -11.45 -4.86 6.18
C ARG A 71 -10.46 -4.62 5.05
N ALA A 72 -9.38 -3.90 5.34
CA ALA A 72 -8.29 -3.68 4.42
C ALA A 72 -7.01 -4.29 5.01
N ARG A 73 -6.28 -5.06 4.19
CA ARG A 73 -5.08 -5.80 4.59
C ARG A 73 -3.97 -5.61 3.58
N GLY A 74 -2.76 -5.42 4.09
CA GLY A 74 -1.60 -5.07 3.29
C GLY A 74 -0.36 -5.87 3.68
N LYS A 75 0.48 -6.13 2.69
CA LYS A 75 1.85 -6.60 2.90
C LYS A 75 2.74 -6.17 1.74
N ALA A 76 4.03 -6.04 2.05
CA ALA A 76 5.06 -5.70 1.08
C ALA A 76 6.32 -6.53 1.33
N TRP A 77 7.02 -6.93 0.29
CA TRP A 77 8.24 -7.73 0.42
C TRP A 77 9.18 -7.50 -0.78
N PRO A 78 10.50 -7.64 -0.62
CA PRO A 78 11.46 -7.54 -1.71
C PRO A 78 11.18 -8.55 -2.82
N THR A 79 11.44 -8.16 -4.08
CA THR A 79 11.40 -9.11 -5.19
C THR A 79 12.52 -10.14 -5.06
N GLY A 80 12.19 -11.41 -5.27
CA GLY A 80 13.08 -12.54 -5.04
C GLY A 80 12.87 -13.23 -3.68
N GLU A 81 12.15 -12.59 -2.76
CA GLU A 81 11.71 -13.22 -1.51
C GLU A 81 10.29 -13.81 -1.64
N THR A 82 10.01 -14.82 -0.81
CA THR A 82 8.69 -15.47 -0.76
C THR A 82 7.64 -14.51 -0.21
N GLU A 83 6.43 -14.55 -0.78
CA GLU A 83 5.29 -13.80 -0.25
C GLU A 83 5.05 -14.19 1.24
N PRO A 84 5.07 -13.23 2.19
CA PRO A 84 4.79 -13.52 3.59
C PRO A 84 3.41 -14.16 3.78
N THR A 85 3.29 -15.15 4.66
CA THR A 85 1.98 -15.78 4.96
C THR A 85 1.07 -14.80 5.68
N GLU A 86 1.62 -14.11 6.70
CA GLU A 86 0.89 -13.15 7.52
C GLU A 86 0.71 -11.79 6.84
N TRP A 87 -0.39 -11.12 7.17
CA TRP A 87 -0.60 -9.73 6.80
C TRP A 87 0.23 -8.82 7.71
N MET A 88 1.01 -7.93 7.12
CA MET A 88 1.86 -6.99 7.86
C MET A 88 1.06 -5.85 8.47
N ILE A 89 -0.04 -5.47 7.82
CA ILE A 89 -0.93 -4.42 8.27
C ILE A 89 -2.38 -4.81 7.99
N ASP A 90 -3.24 -4.61 8.99
CA ASP A 90 -4.64 -5.04 8.97
C ASP A 90 -5.48 -4.01 9.70
N LYS A 91 -6.58 -3.58 9.05
CA LYS A 91 -7.49 -2.59 9.61
C LYS A 91 -8.94 -2.96 9.29
N MET A 92 -9.79 -2.79 10.29
CA MET A 92 -11.23 -2.70 10.13
C MET A 92 -11.66 -1.24 10.07
N ASP A 93 -12.36 -0.85 9.01
CA ASP A 93 -12.98 0.46 8.85
C ASP A 93 -14.48 0.38 9.17
N PRO A 94 -14.95 1.02 10.26
CA PRO A 94 -16.36 0.97 10.64
C PRO A 94 -17.27 1.73 9.68
N MET A 95 -16.72 2.64 8.86
CA MET A 95 -17.45 3.47 7.91
C MET A 95 -16.78 3.37 6.53
N GLY A 96 -16.56 2.13 6.09
CA GLY A 96 -15.67 1.86 4.98
C GLY A 96 -16.23 2.22 3.61
N ASN A 97 -15.33 2.61 2.70
CA ASN A 97 -15.66 2.76 1.29
C ASN A 97 -15.94 1.37 0.71
N ARG A 98 -17.15 1.12 0.19
CA ARG A 98 -17.56 -0.22 -0.31
C ARG A 98 -17.31 -0.45 -1.79
N GLN A 99 -16.92 0.59 -2.52
CA GLN A 99 -16.60 0.55 -3.95
C GLN A 99 -15.58 1.63 -4.30
N GLY A 100 -14.84 1.43 -5.38
CA GLY A 100 -13.90 2.42 -5.91
C GLY A 100 -12.97 1.81 -6.93
N ALA A 101 -12.52 2.62 -7.89
CA ALA A 101 -11.58 2.19 -8.90
C ALA A 101 -10.23 1.75 -8.27
N PRO A 102 -9.55 0.76 -8.85
CA PRO A 102 -8.15 0.50 -8.54
C PRO A 102 -7.28 1.67 -9.01
N GLY A 103 -6.09 1.81 -8.43
CA GLY A 103 -5.18 2.90 -8.80
C GLY A 103 -3.75 2.69 -8.34
N ILE A 104 -2.89 3.64 -8.69
CA ILE A 104 -1.51 3.73 -8.25
C ILE A 104 -1.36 5.05 -7.50
N PHE A 105 -0.70 5.00 -6.36
CA PHE A 105 -0.24 6.19 -5.64
C PHE A 105 1.24 6.42 -5.96
N ALA A 106 1.62 7.64 -6.31
CA ALA A 106 3.02 8.00 -6.51
C ALA A 106 3.27 9.46 -6.12
N PHE A 107 4.05 9.66 -5.06
CA PHE A 107 4.67 10.93 -4.71
C PHE A 107 6.19 10.74 -4.80
N ALA A 108 6.70 10.75 -6.04
CA ALA A 108 8.06 10.34 -6.35
C ALA A 108 8.79 11.40 -7.18
N PRO A 109 9.43 12.40 -6.55
CA PRO A 109 10.04 13.55 -7.25
C PRO A 109 11.21 13.17 -8.17
N TYR A 110 11.78 11.97 -8.02
CA TYR A 110 12.88 11.46 -8.85
C TYR A 110 12.51 10.22 -9.67
N GLY A 111 11.22 9.92 -9.77
CA GLY A 111 10.72 8.81 -10.57
C GLY A 111 10.33 7.57 -9.76
N ALA A 112 9.31 6.90 -10.26
CA ALA A 112 8.70 5.71 -9.70
C ALA A 112 8.40 4.72 -10.84
N PHE A 113 8.52 3.43 -10.55
CA PHE A 113 8.32 2.35 -11.51
C PHE A 113 7.32 1.34 -10.94
N VAL A 114 6.37 0.96 -11.77
CA VAL A 114 5.37 -0.07 -11.49
C VAL A 114 5.42 -1.09 -12.61
N ASP A 115 5.37 -2.36 -12.25
CA ASP A 115 5.36 -3.48 -13.18
C ASP A 115 4.51 -4.62 -12.60
N ASN A 116 4.02 -5.51 -13.45
CA ASN A 116 3.22 -6.69 -13.10
C ASN A 116 1.97 -6.37 -12.27
N LEU A 117 1.26 -5.27 -12.60
CA LEU A 117 0.02 -4.91 -11.94
C LEU A 117 -1.07 -5.95 -12.25
N LYS A 118 -1.65 -6.53 -11.20
CA LYS A 118 -2.74 -7.49 -11.29
C LYS A 118 -3.86 -7.09 -10.36
N LEU A 119 -5.09 -7.11 -10.87
CA LEU A 119 -6.31 -6.95 -10.09
C LEU A 119 -7.13 -8.24 -10.21
N VAL A 120 -7.60 -8.75 -9.08
CA VAL A 120 -8.48 -9.92 -9.01
C VAL A 120 -9.62 -9.63 -8.05
N ALA A 121 -10.77 -10.25 -8.30
CA ALA A 121 -11.85 -10.27 -7.32
C ALA A 121 -11.40 -11.00 -6.05
N ASN A 122 -11.98 -10.62 -4.91
CA ASN A 122 -11.79 -11.38 -3.67
C ASN A 122 -12.34 -12.81 -3.85
N GLN A 123 -11.61 -13.78 -3.30
CA GLN A 123 -12.06 -15.15 -3.15
C GLN A 123 -12.67 -15.34 -1.76
#